data_AF-A0A4P7D558-F1
#
_entry.id   AF-A0A4P7D558-F1
#
_cell.length_a   1.000
_cell.length_b   1.000
_cell.length_c   1.000
_cell.angle_alpha   90.00
_cell.angle_beta   90.00
_cell.angle_gamma   90.00
#
_symmetry.space_group_name_H-M   'P 1'
#
loop_
_entity.id
_entity.type
_entity.pdbx_description
1 polymer ?
#
loop_
_entity_poly.entity_id
_entity_poly.type
_entity_poly.pdbx_seq_one_letter_code
_entity_poly.pdbx_strand_id
1 'polypeptide(L)'
;MSASDTKRISTACIGTLLLAMVCACTTSASADVAPCTPGQLELSLDDGGGAFTGMSHGGTWVVLRNLGASACRVPARPDVTFLDAHDEALRASLQPIRGMNPGPVLLPVEIPAQARVRASLRWVTGEVFDDTQCIDAAFVRIGIGEGSLTTPFHGHLCGSRAEGPLYQMVPFQPLQATQPD
;
A
#
# COMPACT_ATOMS: atom_id res chain seq x y z
N MET A 1 -63.86 57.04 -18.61
CA MET A 1 -64.29 57.12 -20.01
C MET A 1 -63.20 56.46 -20.84
N SER A 2 -63.45 55.25 -21.37
CA SER A 2 -63.71 54.98 -22.81
C SER A 2 -62.63 55.57 -23.72
N ALA A 3 -62.01 54.84 -24.66
CA ALA A 3 -62.47 53.67 -25.37
C ALA A 3 -61.29 52.83 -25.89
N SER A 4 -61.58 51.55 -26.14
CA SER A 4 -60.87 50.65 -27.05
C SER A 4 -60.56 51.29 -28.40
N ASP A 5 -59.45 50.88 -29.03
CA ASP A 5 -59.60 50.38 -30.38
C ASP A 5 -58.56 49.34 -30.76
N THR A 6 -59.07 48.24 -31.30
CA THR A 6 -58.38 46.99 -31.64
C THR A 6 -58.06 47.02 -33.12
N LYS A 7 -56.81 46.76 -33.53
CA LYS A 7 -56.54 46.43 -34.95
C LYS A 7 -55.42 45.41 -35.15
N ARG A 8 -55.89 44.20 -35.48
CA ARG A 8 -55.42 43.23 -36.50
C ARG A 8 -53.97 42.70 -36.43
N ILE A 9 -53.90 41.50 -35.86
CA ILE A 9 -53.20 40.28 -36.29
C ILE A 9 -52.54 40.38 -37.68
N SER A 10 -51.22 40.16 -37.72
CA SER A 10 -50.51 39.63 -38.88
C SER A 10 -49.60 38.48 -38.46
N THR A 11 -49.68 37.44 -39.28
CA THR A 11 -49.17 36.08 -39.15
C THR A 11 -47.67 35.97 -39.44
N ALA A 12 -47.06 34.89 -38.94
CA ALA A 12 -45.71 34.36 -39.21
C ALA A 12 -44.58 35.05 -38.41
N CYS A 13 -43.64 34.36 -37.77
CA CYS A 13 -42.99 33.12 -38.14
C CYS A 13 -42.84 32.16 -36.96
N ILE A 14 -43.08 30.89 -37.25
CA ILE A 14 -42.66 29.73 -36.48
C ILE A 14 -41.13 29.78 -36.42
N GLY A 15 -40.58 30.10 -35.26
CA GLY A 15 -39.17 29.97 -34.95
C GLY A 15 -39.01 28.91 -33.86
N THR A 16 -39.05 27.64 -34.25
CA THR A 16 -38.82 26.51 -33.36
C THR A 16 -37.36 26.55 -32.90
N LEU A 17 -37.11 27.11 -31.71
CA LEU A 17 -35.79 27.11 -31.08
C LEU A 17 -35.53 25.70 -30.51
N LEU A 18 -34.94 24.83 -31.34
CA LEU A 18 -34.42 23.53 -30.92
C LEU A 18 -33.22 23.76 -29.99
N LEU A 19 -33.47 23.78 -28.68
CA LEU A 19 -32.44 23.73 -27.65
C LEU A 19 -31.87 22.31 -27.64
N ALA A 20 -30.82 22.08 -28.44
CA ALA A 20 -30.07 20.83 -28.39
C ALA A 20 -29.33 20.74 -27.05
N MET A 21 -29.96 20.11 -26.06
CA MET A 21 -29.32 19.70 -24.82
C MET A 21 -28.32 18.59 -25.16
N VAL A 22 -27.10 18.98 -25.50
CA VAL A 22 -25.96 18.06 -25.65
C VAL A 22 -25.65 17.54 -24.26
N CYS A 23 -26.25 16.41 -23.91
CA CYS A 23 -25.89 15.63 -22.74
C CYS A 23 -24.49 15.04 -23.01
N ALA A 24 -23.46 15.81 -22.66
CA ALA A 24 -22.09 15.33 -22.71
C ALA A 24 -21.95 14.25 -21.62
N CYS A 25 -22.15 12.99 -22.00
CA CYS A 25 -21.71 11.85 -21.22
C CYS A 25 -20.18 11.91 -21.17
N THR A 26 -19.63 12.62 -20.18
CA THR A 26 -18.24 12.48 -19.80
C THR A 26 -18.05 11.02 -19.39
N THR A 27 -17.55 10.23 -20.32
CA THR A 27 -17.18 8.85 -20.05
C THR A 27 -15.96 8.95 -19.15
N SER A 28 -16.17 8.87 -17.84
CA SER A 28 -15.09 8.74 -16.87
C SER A 28 -14.41 7.40 -17.16
N ALA A 29 -13.39 7.43 -18.03
CA ALA A 29 -12.45 6.33 -18.11
C ALA A 29 -11.89 6.17 -16.70
N SER A 30 -12.19 5.06 -16.04
CA SER A 30 -11.53 4.67 -14.81
C SER A 30 -10.04 4.57 -15.14
N ALA A 31 -9.30 5.65 -14.91
CA ALA A 31 -7.87 5.66 -15.09
C ALA A 31 -7.33 4.58 -14.15
N ASP A 32 -6.72 3.55 -14.73
CA ASP A 32 -6.12 2.50 -13.93
C ASP A 32 -5.04 3.13 -13.05
N VAL A 33 -5.12 2.88 -11.75
CA VAL A 33 -4.25 3.55 -10.78
C VAL A 33 -2.83 3.02 -10.98
N ALA A 34 -1.91 3.92 -11.33
CA ALA A 34 -0.54 3.57 -11.67
C ALA A 34 0.20 2.90 -10.49
N PRO A 35 1.19 2.02 -10.76
CA PRO A 35 2.07 1.50 -9.73
C PRO A 35 2.85 2.60 -9.02
N CYS A 36 3.17 2.38 -7.74
CA CYS A 36 3.99 3.33 -7.02
C CYS A 36 5.46 3.30 -7.47
N THR A 37 6.11 4.46 -7.53
CA THR A 37 7.57 4.56 -7.64
C THR A 37 8.20 4.63 -6.25
N PRO A 38 9.46 4.19 -6.05
CA PRO A 38 10.12 4.36 -4.75
C PRO A 38 10.22 5.83 -4.33
N GLY A 39 10.53 6.75 -5.25
CA GLY A 39 10.73 8.17 -4.95
C GLY A 39 9.50 8.93 -4.45
N GLN A 40 8.29 8.38 -4.61
CA GLN A 40 7.06 8.98 -4.06
C GLN A 40 6.59 8.31 -2.76
N LEU A 41 7.33 7.33 -2.24
CA LEU A 41 7.00 6.61 -1.02
C LEU A 41 8.01 6.93 0.08
N GLU A 42 7.52 6.98 1.30
CA GLU A 42 8.33 6.94 2.51
C GLU A 42 8.13 5.59 3.20
N LEU A 43 9.23 4.95 3.59
CA LEU A 43 9.25 3.70 4.35
C LEU A 43 9.66 3.98 5.80
N SER A 44 8.79 3.62 6.74
CA SER A 44 9.07 3.70 8.17
C SER A 44 8.74 2.39 8.88
N LEU A 45 9.32 2.19 10.05
CA LEU A 45 8.97 1.11 10.97
C LEU A 45 8.24 1.68 12.19
N ASP A 46 7.29 0.91 12.71
CA ASP A 46 6.51 1.23 13.90
C ASP A 46 6.43 -0.03 14.78
N ASP A 47 6.94 0.05 16.00
CA ASP A 47 7.01 -1.08 16.94
C ASP A 47 5.64 -1.51 17.49
N GLY A 48 4.58 -0.77 17.16
CA GLY A 48 3.22 -1.02 17.61
C GLY A 48 3.05 -0.91 19.12
N GLY A 49 3.90 -0.15 19.80
CA GLY A 49 3.89 -0.04 21.26
C GLY A 49 4.21 -1.37 21.96
N GLY A 50 5.03 -2.22 21.33
CA GLY A 50 5.40 -3.52 21.86
C GLY A 50 4.42 -4.65 21.53
N ALA A 51 3.45 -4.43 20.63
CA ALA A 51 2.46 -5.43 20.18
C ALA A 51 3.07 -6.74 19.64
N PHE A 52 4.36 -6.72 19.31
CA PHE A 52 5.09 -7.87 18.78
C PHE A 52 6.02 -8.55 19.78
N THR A 53 6.14 -8.03 21.00
CA THR A 53 7.09 -8.52 22.01
C THR A 53 6.51 -9.70 22.79
N GLY A 54 7.17 -10.87 22.75
CA GLY A 54 6.85 -12.01 23.61
C GLY A 54 7.20 -13.36 23.00
N MET A 55 7.31 -14.40 23.85
CA MET A 55 7.51 -15.82 23.45
C MET A 55 8.61 -16.04 22.39
N SER A 56 9.76 -15.38 22.53
CA SER A 56 10.88 -15.47 21.58
C SER A 56 10.54 -15.01 20.15
N HIS A 57 9.51 -14.18 20.00
CA HIS A 57 9.17 -13.52 18.76
C HIS A 57 9.46 -12.03 18.81
N GLY A 58 9.89 -11.51 17.67
CA GLY A 58 10.00 -10.09 17.38
C GLY A 58 9.04 -9.71 16.26
N GLY A 59 8.84 -8.42 16.10
CA GLY A 59 8.06 -7.90 14.98
C GLY A 59 8.01 -6.38 14.96
N THR A 60 7.57 -5.86 13.83
CA THR A 60 7.32 -4.43 13.59
C THR A 60 6.20 -4.29 12.57
N TRP A 61 5.53 -3.15 12.57
CA TRP A 61 4.81 -2.69 11.39
C TRP A 61 5.82 -2.13 10.39
N VAL A 62 5.70 -2.57 9.14
CA VAL A 62 6.28 -1.93 7.97
C VAL A 62 5.23 -0.97 7.44
N VAL A 63 5.54 0.32 7.40
CA VAL A 63 4.59 1.35 6.98
C VAL A 63 5.09 2.05 5.74
N LEU A 64 4.23 2.12 4.73
CA LEU A 64 4.46 2.94 3.53
C LEU A 64 3.52 4.13 3.56
N ARG A 65 4.07 5.33 3.35
CA ARG A 65 3.31 6.55 3.13
C ARG A 65 3.48 7.00 1.69
N ASN A 66 2.38 7.28 1.01
CA ASN A 66 2.41 7.91 -0.32
C ASN A 66 2.59 9.43 -0.15
N LEU A 67 3.74 9.96 -0.54
CA LEU A 67 4.06 11.40 -0.52
C LEU A 67 3.60 12.12 -1.80
N GLY A 68 3.14 11.37 -2.81
CA GLY A 68 2.65 11.91 -4.07
C GLY A 68 1.31 12.64 -3.95
N ALA A 69 0.97 13.36 -5.02
CA ALA A 69 -0.29 14.08 -5.15
C ALA A 69 -1.45 13.23 -5.68
N SER A 70 -1.17 12.01 -6.16
CA SER A 70 -2.15 11.06 -6.70
C SER A 70 -2.08 9.71 -5.99
N ALA A 71 -3.17 8.95 -6.07
CA ALA A 71 -3.16 7.56 -5.64
C ALA A 71 -2.17 6.73 -6.48
N CYS A 72 -1.61 5.69 -5.89
CA CYS A 72 -0.78 4.69 -6.58
C CYS A 72 -0.97 3.30 -5.97
N ARG A 73 -0.52 2.24 -6.65
CA ARG A 73 -0.62 0.86 -6.16
C ARG A 73 0.72 0.24 -5.80
N VAL A 74 0.78 -0.49 -4.70
CA VAL A 74 1.92 -1.35 -4.31
C VAL A 74 1.53 -2.83 -4.34
N PRO A 75 2.48 -3.76 -4.53
CA PRO A 75 2.24 -5.17 -4.24
C PRO A 75 1.74 -5.32 -2.80
N ALA A 76 0.72 -6.12 -2.56
CA ALA A 76 0.20 -6.33 -1.20
C ALA A 76 1.24 -6.95 -0.27
N ARG A 77 2.15 -7.77 -0.82
CA ARG A 77 3.29 -8.32 -0.09
C ARG A 77 4.53 -8.18 -0.97
N PRO A 78 5.30 -7.09 -0.81
CA PRO A 78 6.56 -6.92 -1.52
C PRO A 78 7.63 -7.89 -1.01
N ASP A 79 8.71 -8.03 -1.77
CA ASP A 79 9.89 -8.73 -1.31
C ASP A 79 10.58 -7.97 -0.18
N VAL A 80 10.98 -8.69 0.86
CA VAL A 80 11.71 -8.17 2.02
C VAL A 80 13.12 -8.74 2.01
N THR A 81 14.12 -7.87 2.06
CA THR A 81 15.53 -8.21 2.23
C THR A 81 16.04 -7.61 3.54
N PHE A 82 16.71 -8.42 4.34
CA PHE A 82 17.44 -7.96 5.52
C PHE A 82 18.89 -7.72 5.15
N LEU A 83 19.47 -6.65 5.68
CA LEU A 83 20.82 -6.21 5.32
C LEU A 83 21.65 -6.02 6.59
N ASP A 84 22.94 -6.32 6.50
CA ASP A 84 23.90 -6.02 7.55
C ASP A 84 24.31 -4.53 7.56
N ALA A 85 25.25 -4.16 8.43
CA ALA A 85 25.72 -2.77 8.53
C ALA A 85 26.51 -2.28 7.29
N HIS A 86 26.90 -3.17 6.39
CA HIS A 86 27.63 -2.89 5.16
C HIS A 86 26.74 -2.95 3.91
N ASP A 87 25.41 -3.01 4.09
CA ASP A 87 24.41 -3.14 3.02
C ASP A 87 24.45 -4.51 2.30
N GLU A 88 25.04 -5.54 2.93
CA GLU A 88 25.08 -6.90 2.40
C GLU A 88 23.82 -7.68 2.79
N ALA A 89 23.26 -8.43 1.82
CA ALA A 89 22.06 -9.23 2.04
C ALA A 89 22.31 -10.39 3.00
N LEU A 90 21.52 -10.43 4.08
CA LEU A 90 21.52 -11.51 5.04
C LEU A 90 20.54 -12.61 4.60
N ARG A 91 20.91 -13.86 4.87
CA ARG A 91 20.07 -15.02 4.58
C ARG A 91 18.89 -15.06 5.54
N ALA A 92 17.71 -14.67 5.06
CA ALA A 92 16.42 -14.91 5.72
C ALA A 92 15.34 -15.12 4.66
N SER A 93 14.39 -16.01 4.91
CA SER A 93 13.37 -16.40 3.93
C SER A 93 11.95 -16.15 4.42
N LEU A 94 11.05 -15.81 3.49
CA LEU A 94 9.63 -15.75 3.80
C LEU A 94 9.15 -17.14 4.22
N GLN A 95 8.45 -17.22 5.35
CA GLN A 95 7.90 -18.47 5.82
C GLN A 95 6.83 -18.98 4.84
N PRO A 96 6.96 -20.22 4.33
CA PRO A 96 6.00 -20.78 3.41
C PRO A 96 4.67 -21.05 4.13
N ILE A 97 3.55 -20.70 3.49
CA ILE A 97 2.22 -21.04 4.00
C ILE A 97 1.93 -22.50 3.61
N ARG A 98 1.95 -23.40 4.59
CA ARG A 98 1.68 -24.82 4.36
C ARG A 98 0.19 -25.05 4.03
N GLY A 99 -0.07 -25.96 3.10
CA GLY A 99 -1.43 -26.44 2.82
C GLY A 99 -2.27 -25.61 1.83
N MET A 100 -1.71 -24.58 1.20
CA MET A 100 -2.40 -23.82 0.15
C MET A 100 -1.56 -23.78 -1.14
N ASN A 101 -1.88 -24.65 -2.09
CA ASN A 101 -1.32 -24.59 -3.44
C ASN A 101 -2.43 -24.83 -4.50
N PRO A 102 -2.80 -23.80 -5.29
CA PRO A 102 -2.23 -22.46 -5.30
C PRO A 102 -2.59 -21.67 -4.02
N GLY A 103 -1.67 -20.82 -3.56
CA GLY A 103 -1.93 -19.85 -2.51
C GLY A 103 -2.95 -18.79 -2.94
N PRO A 104 -3.45 -17.94 -2.02
CA PRO A 104 -4.37 -16.87 -2.39
C PRO A 104 -3.70 -15.89 -3.35
N VAL A 105 -4.44 -15.47 -4.38
CA VAL A 105 -4.04 -14.35 -5.23
C VAL A 105 -4.12 -13.07 -4.40
N LEU A 106 -2.99 -12.39 -4.25
CA LEU A 106 -2.92 -11.11 -3.55
C LEU A 106 -3.03 -9.98 -4.56
N LEU A 107 -4.13 -9.23 -4.52
CA LEU A 107 -4.32 -8.06 -5.37
C LEU A 107 -3.47 -6.89 -4.86
N PRO A 108 -2.92 -6.03 -5.75
CA PRO A 108 -2.23 -4.81 -5.35
C PRO A 108 -3.08 -3.92 -4.43
N VAL A 109 -2.42 -3.23 -3.51
CA VAL A 109 -3.06 -2.31 -2.56
C VAL A 109 -2.90 -0.90 -3.07
N GLU A 110 -4.02 -0.18 -3.21
CA GLU A 110 -4.02 1.24 -3.51
C GLU A 110 -3.70 2.07 -2.26
N ILE A 111 -2.81 3.03 -2.40
CA ILE A 111 -2.48 4.04 -1.40
C ILE A 111 -2.92 5.40 -1.95
N PRO A 112 -4.00 6.00 -1.41
CA PRO A 112 -4.39 7.36 -1.78
C PRO A 112 -3.25 8.37 -1.57
N ALA A 113 -3.35 9.54 -2.20
CA ALA A 113 -2.41 10.63 -1.98
C ALA A 113 -2.32 10.95 -0.47
N GLN A 114 -1.09 11.09 0.05
CA GLN A 114 -0.81 11.40 1.46
C GLN A 114 -1.26 10.32 2.47
N ALA A 115 -1.79 9.18 2.02
CA ALA A 115 -2.25 8.11 2.88
C ALA A 115 -1.15 7.10 3.23
N ARG A 116 -1.47 6.18 4.15
CA ARG A 116 -0.55 5.15 4.64
C ARG A 116 -1.16 3.76 4.54
N VAL A 117 -0.31 2.77 4.32
CA VAL A 117 -0.62 1.33 4.47
C VAL A 117 0.39 0.69 5.42
N ARG A 118 0.00 -0.37 6.11
CA ARG A 118 0.93 -1.17 6.94
C ARG A 118 0.80 -2.66 6.72
N ALA A 119 1.93 -3.34 6.88
CA ALA A 119 2.06 -4.78 6.90
C ALA A 119 2.77 -5.17 8.21
N SER A 120 2.38 -6.28 8.85
CA SER A 120 3.20 -6.79 9.97
C SER A 120 4.34 -7.61 9.41
N LEU A 121 5.53 -7.41 9.97
CA LEU A 121 6.71 -8.23 9.76
C LEU A 121 7.05 -8.90 11.09
N ARG A 122 7.17 -10.23 11.11
CA ARG A 122 7.47 -11.00 12.33
C ARG A 122 8.56 -12.02 12.10
N TRP A 123 9.31 -12.33 13.15
CA TRP A 123 10.39 -13.30 13.14
C TRP A 123 10.56 -13.93 14.53
N VAL A 124 11.45 -14.92 14.63
CA VAL A 124 11.90 -15.50 15.89
C VAL A 124 13.18 -14.80 16.33
N THR A 125 13.27 -14.43 17.61
CA THR A 125 14.42 -13.73 18.22
C THR A 125 15.21 -14.60 19.18
N GLY A 126 14.75 -15.82 19.47
CA GLY A 126 15.39 -16.69 20.47
C GLY A 126 15.97 -17.97 19.89
N GLU A 127 16.89 -18.56 20.65
CA GLU A 127 17.46 -19.89 20.41
C GLU A 127 16.47 -20.99 20.77
N VAL A 128 15.47 -21.17 19.91
CA VAL A 128 14.38 -22.16 20.11
C VAL A 128 14.53 -23.41 19.24
N PHE A 129 15.61 -23.50 18.45
CA PHE A 129 15.91 -24.62 17.57
C PHE A 129 17.16 -25.38 18.08
N ASP A 130 17.20 -26.70 17.88
CA ASP A 130 18.31 -27.56 18.33
C ASP A 130 19.69 -27.11 17.79
N ASP A 131 19.76 -26.71 16.51
CA ASP A 131 20.92 -26.06 15.90
C ASP A 131 20.52 -24.67 15.41
N THR A 132 20.51 -23.72 16.35
CA THR A 132 20.13 -22.33 16.06
C THR A 132 21.26 -21.60 15.33
N GLN A 133 20.88 -20.81 14.33
CA GLN A 133 21.70 -19.73 13.77
C GLN A 133 20.91 -18.42 13.87
N CYS A 134 21.57 -17.37 14.37
CA CYS A 134 21.01 -16.03 14.40
C CYS A 134 21.82 -15.06 13.51
N ILE A 135 21.16 -14.01 13.05
CA ILE A 135 21.72 -12.89 12.29
C ILE A 135 21.26 -11.58 12.94
N ASP A 136 22.08 -10.54 12.81
CA ASP A 136 21.75 -9.18 13.23
C ASP A 136 21.62 -8.30 11.98
N ALA A 137 20.39 -7.85 11.71
CA ALA A 137 20.10 -6.98 10.59
C ALA A 137 20.13 -5.52 11.03
N ALA A 138 20.84 -4.69 10.26
CA ALA A 138 20.97 -3.24 10.45
C ALA A 138 20.00 -2.44 9.56
N PHE A 139 19.52 -3.02 8.45
CA PHE A 139 18.51 -2.42 7.60
C PHE A 139 17.49 -3.45 7.11
N VAL A 140 16.31 -2.94 6.75
CA VAL A 140 15.32 -3.68 5.98
C VAL A 140 15.07 -2.95 4.67
N ARG A 141 15.07 -3.71 3.57
CA ARG A 141 14.80 -3.24 2.21
C ARG A 141 13.54 -3.90 1.68
N ILE A 142 12.68 -3.08 1.09
CA ILE A 142 11.39 -3.48 0.52
C ILE A 142 11.39 -3.18 -0.99
N GLY A 143 11.11 -4.18 -1.82
CA GLY A 143 10.98 -4.00 -3.27
C GLY A 143 9.68 -3.29 -3.66
N ILE A 144 9.78 -2.24 -4.48
CA ILE A 144 8.63 -1.46 -4.99
C ILE A 144 8.83 -1.22 -6.49
N GLY A 145 7.99 -1.85 -7.32
CA GLY A 145 8.15 -1.81 -8.76
C GLY A 145 9.52 -2.36 -9.17
N GLU A 146 10.28 -1.57 -9.94
CA GLU A 146 11.64 -1.90 -10.35
C GLU A 146 12.73 -1.41 -9.38
N GLY A 147 12.34 -0.78 -8.27
CA GLY A 147 13.29 -0.24 -7.27
C GLY A 147 13.02 -0.75 -5.87
N SER A 148 13.60 -0.08 -4.87
CA SER A 148 13.41 -0.44 -3.47
C SER A 148 13.50 0.76 -2.55
N LEU A 149 12.97 0.56 -1.34
CA LEU A 149 13.10 1.47 -0.21
C LEU A 149 13.88 0.77 0.88
N THR A 150 14.83 1.46 1.51
CA THR A 150 15.62 0.92 2.63
C THR A 150 15.45 1.83 3.84
N THR A 151 15.28 1.24 5.01
CA THR A 151 15.16 1.99 6.27
C THR A 151 15.98 1.30 7.37
N PRO A 152 16.54 2.04 8.35
CA PRO A 152 17.21 1.45 9.49
C PRO A 152 16.34 0.43 10.22
N PHE A 153 16.97 -0.65 10.66
CA PHE A 153 16.32 -1.75 11.35
C PHE A 153 17.29 -2.33 12.37
N HIS A 154 16.80 -2.75 13.53
CA HIS A 154 17.62 -3.36 14.57
C HIS A 154 16.97 -4.67 14.99
N GLY A 155 17.08 -5.66 14.12
CA GLY A 155 16.47 -6.98 14.32
C GLY A 155 17.49 -8.05 14.56
N HIS A 156 17.30 -8.78 15.67
CA HIS A 156 17.94 -10.07 15.90
C HIS A 156 17.00 -11.19 15.43
N LEU A 157 17.41 -11.92 14.40
CA LEU A 157 16.60 -12.96 13.76
C LEU A 157 17.27 -14.32 13.92
N CYS A 158 16.54 -15.29 14.45
CA CYS A 158 17.01 -16.65 14.66
C CYS A 158 16.21 -17.68 13.85
N GLY A 159 16.86 -18.76 13.46
CA GLY A 159 16.28 -19.89 12.73
C GLY A 159 17.12 -21.15 12.91
N SER A 160 16.69 -22.26 12.30
CA SER A 160 17.56 -23.43 12.19
C SER A 160 18.75 -23.11 11.28
N ARG A 161 19.93 -23.65 11.54
CA ARG A 161 21.11 -23.47 10.66
C ARG A 161 20.86 -23.94 9.22
N ALA A 162 20.10 -25.02 9.07
CA ALA A 162 19.78 -25.59 7.76
C ALA A 162 18.98 -24.60 6.89
N GLU A 163 17.95 -23.96 7.45
CA GLU A 163 17.03 -23.09 6.71
C GLU A 163 17.39 -21.60 6.79
N GLY A 164 18.07 -21.20 7.86
CA GLY A 164 18.23 -19.81 8.28
C GLY A 164 16.96 -19.27 8.96
N PRO A 165 16.99 -18.01 9.43
CA PRO A 165 15.81 -17.34 9.96
C PRO A 165 14.67 -17.27 8.94
N LEU A 166 13.45 -17.52 9.44
CA LEU A 166 12.22 -17.33 8.67
C LEU A 166 11.50 -16.10 9.19
N TYR A 167 10.92 -15.32 8.26
CA TYR A 167 10.07 -14.19 8.60
C TYR A 167 8.65 -14.38 8.05
N GLN A 168 7.68 -13.79 8.71
CA GLN A 168 6.30 -13.71 8.25
C GLN A 168 5.98 -12.27 7.87
N MET A 169 5.29 -12.08 6.74
CA MET A 169 4.73 -10.79 6.37
C MET A 169 3.23 -10.92 6.10
N VAL A 170 2.41 -10.29 6.92
CA VAL A 170 0.98 -10.13 6.62
C VAL A 170 0.84 -9.02 5.58
N PRO A 171 0.06 -9.23 4.50
CA PRO A 171 -0.06 -8.24 3.42
C PRO A 171 -0.48 -6.84 3.91
N PHE A 172 -0.08 -5.82 3.16
CA PHE A 172 -0.45 -4.43 3.39
C PHE A 172 -1.96 -4.27 3.50
N GLN A 173 -2.35 -3.47 4.49
CA GLN A 173 -3.72 -3.03 4.70
C GLN A 173 -3.73 -1.50 4.81
N PRO A 174 -4.76 -0.82 4.29
CA PRO A 174 -4.96 0.61 4.55
C PRO A 174 -4.94 0.88 6.04
N LEU A 175 -4.10 1.83 6.48
CA LEU A 175 -4.35 2.46 7.77
C LEU A 175 -5.59 3.32 7.57
N GLN A 176 -6.66 2.99 8.30
CA GLN A 176 -7.75 3.95 8.44
C GLN A 176 -7.15 5.23 9.01
N ALA A 177 -7.50 6.36 8.43
CA ALA A 177 -7.24 7.65 9.07
C ALA A 177 -8.09 7.66 10.35
N THR A 178 -7.56 7.13 11.45
CA THR A 178 -8.20 7.29 12.75
C THR A 178 -8.19 8.77 13.07
N GLN A 179 -9.40 9.23 13.36
CA GLN A 179 -9.82 10.54 13.84
C GLN A 179 -8.78 11.21 14.74
N PRO A 180 -8.51 12.53 14.56
CA PRO A 180 -7.58 13.26 15.42
C PRO A 180 -8.00 13.18 16.89
N ASP A 181 -6.99 13.16 17.77
CA ASP A 181 -7.12 13.21 19.23
C ASP A 181 -8.10 14.28 19.73
#